data_AF-A0A1I8MU43-F1
#
_entry.id   AF-A0A1I8MU43-F1
#
_cell.length_a   1.000
_cell.length_b   1.000
_cell.length_c   1.000
_cell.angle_alpha   90.00
_cell.angle_beta   90.00
_cell.angle_gamma   90.00
#
_symmetry.space_group_name_H-M   'P 1'
#
loop_
_entity.id
_entity.type
_entity.pdbx_description
1 polymer ?
#
loop_
_entity_poly.entity_id
_entity_poly.type
_entity_poly.pdbx_seq_one_letter_code
_entity_poly.pdbx_strand_id
1 'polypeptide(L)'
;MDLSPNCEPVDKKPILTADGLIQSAPSQANNNTATNTGSGPNSQTLSATRLDIEILPAIYDIIRCVEKDPKDNTAKQRESQECSHKILELQKRFEAARAQVRLLPGIDYNKEEQLQQLELLRNQLKLKQQLIRKYKDIQF
;
A
#
# COMPACT_ATOMS: atom_id res chain seq x y z
N MET A 1 -39.99 -39.69 -8.92
CA MET A 1 -38.53 -39.79 -8.72
C MET A 1 -37.93 -38.98 -9.87
N ASP A 2 -37.94 -37.67 -9.78
CA ASP A 2 -36.95 -36.83 -9.05
C ASP A 2 -35.53 -37.14 -9.53
N LEU A 3 -34.95 -36.24 -10.32
CA LEU A 3 -33.77 -35.44 -9.91
C LEU A 3 -33.40 -34.46 -11.03
N SER A 4 -33.27 -33.20 -10.62
CA SER A 4 -32.91 -32.00 -11.39
C SER A 4 -31.39 -31.93 -11.71
N PRO A 5 -30.94 -30.94 -12.52
CA PRO A 5 -29.68 -30.95 -13.26
C PRO A 5 -28.50 -30.42 -12.44
N ASN A 6 -27.30 -30.98 -12.63
CA ASN A 6 -26.08 -30.41 -12.06
C ASN A 6 -25.48 -29.38 -13.04
N CYS A 7 -25.65 -28.10 -12.73
CA CYS A 7 -24.93 -26.99 -13.34
C CYS A 7 -23.53 -26.91 -12.74
N GLU A 8 -22.51 -27.10 -13.58
CA GLU A 8 -21.13 -26.70 -13.28
C GLU A 8 -21.05 -25.16 -13.18
N PRO A 9 -20.40 -24.57 -12.17
CA PRO A 9 -20.18 -23.13 -12.10
C PRO A 9 -19.04 -22.75 -13.04
N VAL A 10 -19.39 -22.21 -14.21
CA VAL A 10 -18.45 -21.50 -15.07
C VAL A 10 -17.99 -20.24 -14.33
N ASP A 11 -16.70 -20.14 -14.02
CA ASP A 11 -16.03 -18.91 -13.55
C ASP A 11 -16.22 -17.80 -14.60
N LYS A 12 -17.29 -17.03 -14.45
CA LYS A 12 -17.58 -15.87 -15.30
C LYS A 12 -16.78 -14.69 -14.78
N LYS A 13 -15.64 -14.44 -15.43
CA LYS A 13 -14.88 -13.19 -15.35
C LYS A 13 -15.82 -11.99 -15.48
N PRO A 14 -15.57 -10.87 -14.78
CA PRO A 14 -16.36 -9.66 -14.97
C PRO A 14 -16.26 -9.20 -16.43
N ILE A 15 -17.40 -9.21 -17.12
CA ILE A 15 -17.50 -8.68 -18.48
C ILE A 15 -17.66 -7.16 -18.38
N LEU A 16 -16.75 -6.45 -19.03
CA LEU A 16 -16.75 -4.99 -19.17
C LEU A 16 -17.84 -4.58 -20.17
N THR A 17 -19.01 -4.16 -19.68
CA THR A 17 -20.04 -3.55 -20.54
C THR A 17 -19.68 -2.10 -20.85
N ALA A 18 -19.92 -1.69 -22.10
CA ALA A 18 -19.48 -0.43 -22.71
C ALA A 18 -19.95 0.89 -22.03
N ASP A 19 -20.77 0.82 -20.99
CA ASP A 19 -21.34 1.98 -20.28
C ASP A 19 -20.71 2.26 -18.89
N GLY A 20 -19.69 1.51 -18.48
CA GLY A 20 -18.92 1.84 -17.27
C GLY A 20 -19.72 1.82 -15.96
N LEU A 21 -20.92 1.21 -15.95
CA LEU A 21 -21.73 1.02 -14.75
C LEU A 21 -21.58 -0.41 -14.23
N ILE A 22 -21.16 -0.57 -12.98
CA ILE A 22 -21.17 -1.86 -12.30
C ILE A 22 -22.63 -2.20 -11.99
N GLN A 23 -23.18 -3.21 -12.67
CA GLN A 23 -24.56 -3.66 -12.44
C GLN A 23 -24.56 -4.73 -11.35
N SER A 24 -24.84 -4.34 -10.09
CA SER A 24 -25.16 -5.30 -9.03
C SER A 24 -26.65 -5.64 -9.09
N ALA A 25 -27.00 -6.82 -9.62
CA ALA A 25 -28.33 -7.41 -9.48
C ALA A 25 -28.49 -8.05 -8.08
N PRO A 26 -29.70 -8.11 -7.50
CA PRO A 26 -29.90 -8.48 -6.11
C PRO A 26 -30.05 -9.99 -5.94
N SER A 27 -29.34 -10.59 -4.97
CA SER A 27 -29.77 -11.83 -4.29
C SER A 27 -28.97 -12.10 -3.00
N GLN A 28 -29.71 -11.97 -1.89
CA GLN A 28 -29.66 -12.69 -0.61
C GLN A 28 -28.34 -12.81 0.20
N ALA A 29 -28.33 -12.04 1.29
CA ALA A 29 -27.78 -12.27 2.62
C ALA A 29 -26.74 -13.38 2.80
N ASN A 30 -25.49 -12.97 3.04
CA ASN A 30 -24.67 -13.63 4.04
C ASN A 30 -23.91 -12.57 4.85
N ASN A 31 -24.08 -12.62 6.16
CA ASN A 31 -23.44 -11.72 7.12
C ASN A 31 -21.94 -11.96 7.11
N ASN A 32 -21.16 -10.95 6.77
CA ASN A 32 -19.86 -10.73 7.38
C ASN A 32 -19.63 -9.22 7.54
N THR A 33 -19.44 -8.86 8.80
CA THR A 33 -19.41 -7.54 9.40
C THR A 33 -18.63 -6.51 8.59
N ALA A 34 -19.34 -5.44 8.27
CA ALA A 34 -18.80 -4.21 7.70
C ALA A 34 -17.78 -3.54 8.64
N THR A 35 -16.70 -3.03 8.05
CA THR A 35 -16.22 -1.69 8.37
C THR A 35 -16.12 -0.90 7.09
N ASN A 36 -17.29 -0.46 6.65
CA ASN A 36 -17.44 0.67 5.76
C ASN A 36 -16.90 1.89 6.49
N THR A 37 -15.70 2.36 6.13
CA THR A 37 -15.25 3.70 6.48
C THR A 37 -15.12 4.50 5.19
N GLY A 38 -16.22 5.16 4.84
CA GLY A 38 -16.14 6.38 4.05
C GLY A 38 -15.21 7.33 4.78
N SER A 39 -14.00 7.50 4.25
CA SER A 39 -13.02 8.46 4.74
C SER A 39 -13.10 9.68 3.85
N GLY A 40 -13.54 10.79 4.45
CA GLY A 40 -13.41 12.13 3.89
C GLY A 40 -11.94 12.49 3.60
N PRO A 41 -11.70 13.66 3.00
CA PRO A 41 -10.41 14.03 2.44
C PRO A 41 -9.44 14.42 3.56
N ASN A 42 -8.81 13.46 4.23
CA ASN A 42 -7.56 13.73 4.97
C ASN A 42 -6.73 12.50 5.36
N SER A 43 -6.80 11.40 4.60
CA SER A 43 -5.73 10.40 4.64
C SER A 43 -4.50 11.05 4.03
N GLN A 44 -3.56 11.55 4.85
CA GLN A 44 -2.27 12.02 4.38
C GLN A 44 -1.59 10.85 3.65
N THR A 45 -1.73 10.81 2.33
CA THR A 45 -1.08 9.82 1.49
C THR A 45 0.41 9.99 1.67
N LEU A 46 1.07 9.04 2.34
CA LEU A 46 2.51 9.01 2.49
C LEU A 46 3.12 8.91 1.09
N SER A 47 3.93 9.90 0.72
CA SER A 47 4.69 9.88 -0.52
C SER A 47 6.09 9.35 -0.26
N ALA A 48 6.69 8.70 -1.25
CA ALA A 48 8.05 8.17 -1.14
C ALA A 48 9.08 9.25 -0.74
N THR A 49 8.88 10.49 -1.17
CA THR A 49 9.74 11.65 -0.84
C THR A 49 9.63 12.09 0.62
N ARG A 50 8.55 11.71 1.33
CA ARG A 50 8.33 12.05 2.74
C ARG A 50 8.81 10.95 3.69
N LEU A 51 9.35 9.84 3.16
CA LEU A 51 9.89 8.78 4.00
C LEU A 51 11.18 9.24 4.66
N ASP A 52 11.14 9.34 5.98
CA ASP A 52 12.29 9.67 6.82
C ASP A 52 12.96 8.38 7.28
N ILE A 53 13.86 7.85 6.43
CA ILE A 53 14.58 6.59 6.64
C ILE A 53 16.08 6.89 6.74
N GLU A 54 16.56 7.13 7.95
CA GLU A 54 17.98 7.40 8.21
C GLU A 54 18.71 6.17 8.74
N ILE A 55 19.37 5.44 7.85
CA ILE A 55 20.08 4.19 8.19
C ILE A 55 21.60 4.39 8.21
N LEU A 56 22.11 5.33 7.40
CA LEU A 56 23.54 5.57 7.24
C LEU A 56 24.27 5.97 8.54
N PRO A 57 23.71 6.83 9.42
CA PRO A 57 24.37 7.15 10.70
C PRO A 57 24.61 5.91 11.56
N ALA A 58 23.62 5.01 11.65
CA ALA A 58 23.74 3.76 12.40
C ALA A 58 24.79 2.81 11.78
N ILE A 59 24.86 2.72 10.45
CA ILE A 59 25.89 1.93 9.76
C ILE A 59 27.29 2.48 10.05
N TYR A 60 27.47 3.80 9.93
CA TYR A 60 28.74 4.47 10.23
C TYR A 60 29.18 4.20 11.68
N ASP A 61 28.26 4.31 12.62
CA ASP A 61 28.54 4.06 14.04
C ASP A 61 28.94 2.62 14.33
N ILE A 62 28.41 1.64 13.58
CA ILE A 62 28.81 0.22 13.67
C ILE A 62 30.21 0.05 13.11
N ILE A 63 30.50 0.56 11.90
CA ILE A 63 31.83 0.47 11.28
C ILE A 63 32.89 1.03 12.25
N ARG A 64 32.64 2.24 12.79
CA ARG A 64 33.53 2.87 13.76
C ARG A 64 33.67 2.08 15.07
N CYS A 65 32.63 1.35 15.48
CA CYS A 65 32.67 0.51 16.67
C CYS A 65 33.48 -0.77 16.45
N VAL A 66 33.39 -1.37 15.26
CA VAL A 66 34.10 -2.60 14.88
C VAL A 66 35.58 -2.33 14.62
N GLU A 67 35.91 -1.17 14.05
CA GLU A 67 37.30 -0.74 13.78
C GLU A 67 38.04 -0.27 15.03
N LYS A 68 37.36 -0.16 16.17
CA LYS A 68 37.96 0.29 17.42
C LYS A 68 38.84 -0.82 18.00
N ASP A 69 40.09 -0.50 18.30
CA ASP A 69 41.06 -1.46 18.85
C ASP A 69 41.05 -1.40 20.40
N PRO A 70 40.51 -2.40 21.11
CA PRO A 70 40.36 -2.37 22.57
C PRO A 70 41.71 -2.53 23.26
N LYS A 71 41.97 -1.67 24.25
CA LYS A 71 43.25 -1.64 24.99
C LYS A 71 43.42 -2.78 26.02
N ASP A 72 42.31 -3.37 26.48
CA ASP A 72 42.28 -4.44 27.48
C ASP A 72 41.02 -5.30 27.35
N ASN A 73 40.97 -6.45 28.03
CA ASN A 73 39.86 -7.40 27.93
C ASN A 73 38.52 -6.85 28.47
N THR A 74 38.54 -6.00 29.51
CA THR A 74 37.33 -5.38 30.05
C THR A 74 36.78 -4.35 29.06
N ALA A 75 37.65 -3.54 28.45
CA ALA A 75 37.28 -2.63 27.36
C ALA A 75 36.71 -3.38 26.16
N LYS A 76 37.33 -4.50 25.75
CA LYS A 76 36.86 -5.35 24.65
C LYS A 76 35.44 -5.86 24.88
N GLN A 77 35.14 -6.35 26.09
CA GLN A 77 33.82 -6.87 26.42
C GLN A 77 32.76 -5.78 26.37
N ARG A 78 33.07 -4.59 26.91
CA ARG A 78 32.17 -3.44 26.88
C ARG A 78 31.91 -2.95 25.45
N GLU A 79 32.95 -2.79 24.64
CA GLU A 79 32.84 -2.34 23.26
C GLU A 79 32.08 -3.34 22.38
N SER A 80 32.26 -4.64 22.61
CA SER A 80 31.47 -5.68 21.95
C SER A 80 29.98 -5.57 22.27
N GLN A 81 29.62 -5.27 23.53
CA GLN A 81 28.22 -5.03 23.91
C GLN A 81 27.67 -3.76 23.26
N GLU A 82 28.41 -2.64 23.30
CA GLU A 82 28.02 -1.39 22.64
C GLU A 82 27.84 -1.59 21.12
N CYS A 83 28.72 -2.35 20.47
CA CYS A 83 28.59 -2.69 19.05
C CYS A 83 27.32 -3.51 18.78
N SER A 84 27.03 -4.49 19.64
CA SER A 84 25.84 -5.33 19.54
C SER A 84 24.56 -4.51 19.66
N HIS A 85 24.53 -3.52 20.57
CA HIS A 85 23.41 -2.59 20.70
C HIS A 85 23.19 -1.75 19.43
N LYS A 86 24.26 -1.24 18.81
CA LYS A 86 24.17 -0.49 17.56
C LYS A 86 23.62 -1.34 16.41
N ILE A 87 23.99 -2.63 16.35
CA ILE A 87 23.44 -3.58 15.37
C ILE A 87 21.93 -3.78 15.58
N LEU A 88 21.49 -3.94 16.83
CA LEU A 88 20.06 -4.06 17.15
C LEU A 88 19.28 -2.80 16.80
N GLU A 89 19.87 -1.62 17.02
CA GLU A 89 19.27 -0.35 16.61
C GLU A 89 19.09 -0.28 15.08
N LEU A 90 20.13 -0.67 14.33
CA LEU A 90 20.06 -0.75 12.87
C LEU A 90 18.94 -1.69 12.41
N GLN A 91 18.80 -2.88 13.03
CA GLN A 91 17.71 -3.80 12.73
C GLN A 91 16.33 -3.17 12.98
N LYS A 92 16.17 -2.46 14.09
CA LYS A 92 14.93 -1.75 14.42
C LYS A 92 14.61 -0.66 13.39
N ARG A 93 15.61 0.09 12.93
CA ARG A 93 15.46 1.11 11.87
C ARG A 93 15.03 0.48 10.54
N PHE A 94 15.58 -0.68 10.17
CA PHE A 94 15.12 -1.42 8.99
C PHE A 94 13.66 -1.86 9.10
N GLU A 95 13.24 -2.37 10.25
CA GLU A 95 11.87 -2.81 10.42
C GLU A 95 10.87 -1.64 10.38
N ALA A 96 11.23 -0.52 11.00
CA ALA A 96 10.46 0.72 10.88
C ALA A 96 10.37 1.19 9.41
N ALA A 97 11.48 1.16 8.68
CA ALA A 97 11.51 1.51 7.26
C ALA A 97 10.60 0.61 6.42
N ARG A 98 10.64 -0.72 6.63
CA ARG A 98 9.73 -1.66 5.95
C ARG A 98 8.27 -1.38 6.27
N ALA A 99 7.96 -1.08 7.53
CA ALA A 99 6.60 -0.72 7.94
C ALA A 99 6.11 0.54 7.23
N GLN A 100 6.96 1.57 7.10
CA GLN A 100 6.60 2.79 6.36
C GLN A 100 6.43 2.54 4.86
N VAL A 101 7.30 1.73 4.24
CA VAL A 101 7.19 1.36 2.82
C VAL A 101 5.87 0.63 2.56
N ARG A 102 5.42 -0.23 3.48
CA ARG A 102 4.13 -0.93 3.39
C ARG A 102 2.90 -0.02 3.45
N LEU A 103 3.07 1.23 3.90
CA LEU A 103 1.99 2.21 3.92
C LEU A 103 1.95 3.07 2.64
N LEU A 104 2.91 2.90 1.73
CA LEU A 104 2.90 3.63 0.47
C LEU A 104 1.74 3.15 -0.41
N PRO A 105 0.96 4.07 -0.98
CA PRO A 105 -0.13 3.69 -1.88
C PRO A 105 0.44 3.09 -3.17
N GLY A 106 -0.25 2.08 -3.70
CA GLY A 106 0.09 1.49 -4.99
C GLY A 106 1.06 0.31 -4.94
N ILE A 107 1.66 0.00 -3.78
CA ILE A 107 2.66 -1.08 -3.67
C ILE A 107 2.09 -2.49 -3.91
N ASP A 108 0.78 -2.66 -3.74
CA ASP A 108 0.09 -3.94 -3.94
C ASP A 108 -0.16 -4.26 -5.42
N TYR A 109 0.09 -3.30 -6.31
CA TYR A 109 -0.17 -3.42 -7.74
C TYR A 109 1.12 -3.62 -8.51
N ASN A 110 1.07 -4.47 -9.53
CA ASN A 110 2.13 -4.50 -10.52
C ASN A 110 2.09 -3.25 -11.41
N LYS A 111 3.19 -2.99 -12.13
CA LYS A 111 3.32 -1.80 -12.98
C LYS A 111 2.18 -1.64 -13.99
N GLU A 112 1.76 -2.74 -14.61
CA GLU A 112 0.70 -2.73 -15.63
C GLU A 112 -0.65 -2.36 -15.01
N GLU A 113 -0.97 -2.93 -13.86
CA GLU A 113 -2.18 -2.61 -13.09
C GLU A 113 -2.20 -1.15 -12.64
N GLN A 114 -1.07 -0.62 -12.18
CA GLN A 114 -0.96 0.80 -11.82
C GLN A 114 -1.26 1.72 -13.01
N LEU A 115 -0.75 1.38 -14.19
CA LEU A 115 -0.97 2.16 -15.41
C LEU A 115 -2.44 2.09 -15.87
N GLN A 116 -3.04 0.90 -15.84
CA GLN A 116 -4.46 0.72 -16.18
C GLN A 116 -5.37 1.50 -15.22
N GLN A 117 -5.12 1.44 -13.91
CA GLN A 117 -5.88 2.19 -12.92
C GLN A 117 -5.76 3.71 -13.14
N LEU A 118 -4.57 4.17 -13.49
CA LEU A 118 -4.31 5.57 -13.80
C LEU A 118 -5.03 6.03 -15.07
N GLU A 119 -5.10 5.20 -16.11
CA GLU A 119 -5.90 5.47 -17.30
C GLU A 119 -7.40 5.54 -16.98
N LEU A 120 -7.91 4.59 -16.20
CA LEU A 120 -9.31 4.58 -15.76
C LEU A 120 -9.68 5.87 -15.01
N LEU A 121 -8.83 6.30 -14.07
CA LEU A 121 -9.02 7.54 -13.32
C LEU A 121 -9.04 8.78 -14.23
N ARG A 122 -8.16 8.84 -15.24
CA ARG A 122 -8.16 9.92 -16.24
C ARG A 122 -9.45 9.95 -17.05
N ASN A 123 -9.93 8.79 -17.49
CA ASN A 123 -11.18 8.68 -18.23
C ASN A 123 -12.38 9.09 -17.38
N GLN A 124 -12.44 8.65 -16.12
CA GLN A 124 -13.50 9.05 -15.17
C GLN A 124 -13.50 10.57 -14.97
N LEU A 125 -12.33 11.18 -14.77
CA LEU A 125 -12.20 12.62 -14.58
C LEU A 125 -12.63 13.40 -15.83
N LYS A 126 -12.27 12.94 -17.03
CA LYS A 126 -12.71 13.54 -18.29
C LYS A 126 -14.24 13.50 -18.43
N LEU A 127 -14.85 12.35 -18.14
CA LEU A 127 -16.30 12.18 -18.22
C LEU A 127 -17.03 13.07 -17.20
N LYS A 128 -16.54 13.10 -15.95
CA LYS A 128 -17.09 13.99 -14.90
C LYS A 128 -17.00 15.46 -15.30
N GLN A 129 -15.89 15.90 -15.89
CA GLN A 129 -15.76 17.27 -16.40
C GLN A 129 -16.73 17.57 -17.54
N GLN A 130 -16.91 16.66 -18.50
CA GLN A 130 -17.87 16.83 -19.59
C GLN A 130 -19.30 16.96 -19.05
N LEU A 131 -19.65 16.15 -18.06
CA LEU A 131 -20.95 16.19 -17.41
C LEU A 131 -21.18 17.55 -16.73
N ILE A 132 -20.21 18.02 -15.94
CA ILE A 132 -20.28 19.34 -15.29
C ILE A 132 -20.44 20.45 -16.32
N ARG A 133 -19.70 20.41 -17.44
CA ARG A 133 -19.85 21.41 -18.52
C ARG A 133 -21.25 21.38 -19.10
N LYS A 134 -21.78 20.21 -19.46
CA LYS A 134 -23.16 20.10 -19.97
C LYS A 134 -24.18 20.70 -19.01
N TYR A 135 -24.10 20.41 -17.72
CA TYR A 135 -25.04 20.98 -16.75
C TYR A 135 -24.84 22.48 -16.54
N LYS A 136 -23.61 23.01 -16.64
CA LYS A 136 -23.37 24.46 -16.63
C LYS A 136 -23.96 25.14 -17.85
N ASP A 137 -23.83 24.54 -19.03
CA ASP A 137 -24.30 25.10 -20.30
C ASP A 137 -25.85 25.04 -20.43
N ILE A 138 -26.51 24.14 -19.69
CA ILE A 138 -27.98 23.98 -19.68
C ILE A 138 -28.66 24.90 -18.63
N GLN A 139 -27.92 25.43 -17.66
CA GLN A 139 -28.44 26.27 -16.56
C GLN A 139 -28.40 27.78 -16.86
N PHE A 140 -28.18 28.18 -18.12
CA PHE A 140 -28.28 29.53 -18.66
C PHE A 140 -29.07 29.54 -19.98
#